data_AF-A0A8D0VYJ4-F1
#
_entry.id   AF-A0A8D0VYJ4-F1
#
_cell.length_a   1.000
_cell.length_b   1.000
_cell.length_c   1.000
_cell.angle_alpha   90.00
_cell.angle_beta   90.00
_cell.angle_gamma   90.00
#
_symmetry.space_group_name_H-M   'P 1'
#
loop_
_entity.id
_entity.type
_entity.pdbx_description
1 polymer ?
#
loop_
_entity_poly.entity_id
_entity_poly.type
_entity_poly.pdbx_seq_one_letter_code
_entity_poly.pdbx_strand_id
1 'polypeptide(L)'
;MDLSWLNQFAVLLWKNFILKKRKVVSLTVEISLTFLFSALILLHRRDLAKDYRNATLFNPLPLKELPGFLTDRKHEYILVYVPSESDVAKNITEMVKNDLNARLKVRGFSSEEDFERYIMFVNKTTRVLAAIIFDHDFQNSNERLPLKVRSVYLSCDI
;
A
#
# COMPACT_ATOMS: atom_id res chain seq x y z
N MET A 1 -33.54 40.09 -11.24
CA MET A 1 -32.25 40.10 -11.97
C MET A 1 -32.57 40.52 -13.39
N ASP A 2 -32.13 41.71 -13.78
CA ASP A 2 -32.64 42.39 -14.96
C ASP A 2 -32.16 41.76 -16.26
N LEU A 3 -33.11 41.44 -17.14
CA LEU A 3 -32.89 40.89 -18.49
C LEU A 3 -31.95 41.76 -19.36
N SER A 4 -31.78 43.02 -18.97
CA SER A 4 -30.84 43.99 -19.55
C SER A 4 -29.37 43.50 -19.54
N TRP A 5 -28.95 42.80 -18.47
CA TRP A 5 -27.59 42.26 -18.36
C TRP A 5 -27.32 41.16 -19.39
N LEU A 6 -28.31 40.31 -19.68
CA LEU A 6 -28.21 39.27 -20.69
C LEU A 6 -28.09 39.85 -22.10
N ASN A 7 -28.78 40.95 -22.38
CA ASN A 7 -28.64 41.65 -23.67
C ASN A 7 -27.24 42.26 -23.83
N GLN A 8 -26.67 42.85 -22.77
CA GLN A 8 -25.28 43.33 -22.78
C GLN A 8 -24.29 42.17 -22.98
N PHE A 9 -24.49 41.06 -22.27
CA PHE A 9 -23.68 39.86 -22.42
C PHE A 9 -23.77 39.27 -23.83
N ALA A 10 -24.96 39.22 -24.43
CA ALA A 10 -25.17 38.75 -25.81
C ALA A 10 -24.44 39.64 -26.83
N VAL A 11 -24.46 40.97 -26.67
CA VAL A 11 -23.72 41.90 -27.53
C VAL A 11 -22.20 41.69 -27.39
N LEU A 12 -21.71 41.47 -26.17
CA LEU A 12 -20.31 41.15 -25.92
C LEU A 12 -19.91 39.81 -26.55
N LEU A 13 -20.73 38.77 -26.42
CA LEU A 13 -20.51 37.48 -27.08
C LEU A 13 -20.53 37.62 -28.60
N TRP A 14 -21.47 38.38 -29.16
CA TRP A 14 -21.56 38.64 -30.60
C TRP A 14 -20.30 39.35 -31.11
N LYS A 15 -19.83 40.38 -30.39
CA LYS A 15 -18.59 41.08 -30.71
C LYS A 15 -17.38 40.14 -30.68
N ASN A 16 -17.25 39.33 -29.62
CA ASN A 16 -16.18 38.34 -29.49
C ASN A 16 -16.25 37.24 -30.56
N PHE A 17 -17.46 36.80 -30.93
CA PHE A 17 -17.69 35.83 -31.99
C PHE A 17 -17.27 36.39 -33.35
N ILE A 18 -17.63 37.63 -33.68
CA ILE A 18 -17.20 38.29 -34.92
C ILE A 18 -15.68 38.48 -34.96
N LEU A 19 -15.05 38.87 -33.84
CA LEU A 19 -13.60 38.97 -33.72
C LEU A 19 -12.92 37.61 -33.94
N LYS A 20 -13.47 36.54 -33.38
CA LYS A 20 -12.95 35.17 -33.53
C LYS A 20 -13.22 34.61 -34.94
N LYS A 21 -14.35 34.96 -35.56
CA LYS A 21 -14.67 34.68 -36.98
C LYS A 21 -13.72 35.37 -37.95
N ARG A 22 -13.23 36.58 -37.65
CA ARG A 22 -12.20 37.24 -38.51
C ARG A 22 -10.82 36.56 -38.43
N LYS A 23 -10.60 35.69 -37.43
CA LYS A 23 -9.40 34.86 -37.27
C LYS A 23 -9.72 33.38 -37.51
N VAL A 24 -10.46 33.05 -38.58
CA VAL A 24 -10.87 31.66 -38.93
C VAL A 24 -9.69 30.70 -38.89
N VAL A 25 -8.55 31.08 -39.48
CA VAL A 25 -7.34 30.25 -39.54
C VAL A 25 -6.88 29.82 -38.14
N SER A 26 -6.87 30.76 -37.18
CA SER A 26 -6.47 30.47 -35.80
C SER A 26 -7.43 29.50 -35.12
N LEU A 27 -8.73 29.64 -35.36
CA LEU A 27 -9.76 28.75 -34.78
C LEU A 27 -9.71 27.36 -35.42
N THR A 28 -9.49 27.28 -36.73
CA THR A 28 -9.32 26.00 -37.44
C THR A 28 -8.09 25.26 -36.95
N VAL A 29 -6.96 25.96 -36.73
CA VAL A 29 -5.74 25.35 -36.16
C VAL A 29 -5.99 24.84 -34.73
N GLU A 30 -6.66 25.63 -33.89
CA GLU A 30 -6.97 25.26 -32.50
C GLU A 30 -7.83 23.98 -32.43
N ILE A 31 -8.87 23.88 -33.26
CA ILE A 31 -9.74 22.70 -33.35
C ILE A 31 -8.97 21.50 -33.93
N SER A 32 -8.20 21.71 -35.00
CA SER A 32 -7.43 20.64 -35.65
C SER A 32 -6.37 20.07 -34.72
N LEU A 33 -5.72 20.93 -33.91
CA LEU A 33 -4.73 20.52 -32.92
C LEU A 33 -5.36 19.65 -31.82
N THR A 34 -6.54 20.03 -31.33
CA THR A 34 -7.30 19.23 -30.34
C THR A 34 -7.65 17.85 -30.90
N PHE A 35 -8.06 17.81 -32.17
CA PHE A 35 -8.38 16.55 -32.85
C PHE A 35 -7.13 15.69 -33.08
N LEU A 36 -6.00 16.30 -33.44
CA LEU A 36 -4.71 15.64 -33.61
C LEU A 36 -4.27 14.96 -32.31
N PHE A 37 -4.29 15.67 -31.18
CA PHE A 37 -3.94 15.08 -29.88
C PHE A 37 -4.87 13.93 -29.49
N SER A 38 -6.17 14.08 -29.72
CA SER A 38 -7.14 13.02 -29.45
C SER A 38 -6.85 11.76 -30.29
N ALA A 39 -6.54 11.93 -31.58
CA ALA A 39 -6.18 10.82 -32.46
C ALA A 39 -4.88 10.14 -32.03
N LEU A 40 -3.85 10.92 -31.64
CA LEU A 40 -2.59 10.38 -31.14
C LEU A 40 -2.77 9.53 -29.88
N ILE A 41 -3.59 9.98 -28.92
CA ILE A 41 -3.88 9.22 -27.69
C ILE A 41 -4.58 7.90 -28.04
N LEU A 42 -5.54 7.91 -28.97
CA LEU A 42 -6.25 6.71 -29.39
C LEU A 42 -5.35 5.72 -30.13
N LEU A 43 -4.45 6.20 -30.99
CA LEU A 43 -3.45 5.37 -31.67
C LEU A 43 -2.49 4.76 -30.66
N HIS A 44 -1.97 5.56 -29.73
CA HIS A 44 -1.09 5.06 -28.66
C HIS A 44 -1.79 3.99 -27.82
N ARG A 45 -3.05 4.21 -27.44
CA ARG A 45 -3.85 3.22 -26.70
C ARG A 45 -4.12 1.94 -27.52
N ARG A 46 -4.16 2.02 -28.85
CA ARG A 46 -4.33 0.86 -29.72
C ARG A 46 -3.05 0.02 -29.80
N ASP A 47 -1.89 0.67 -29.79
CA ASP A 47 -0.57 0.01 -29.83
C ASP A 47 -0.17 -0.58 -28.48
N LEU A 48 -0.79 -0.13 -27.38
CA LEU A 48 -0.76 -0.85 -26.11
C LEU A 48 -1.52 -2.17 -26.28
N ALA A 49 -0.80 -3.19 -26.73
CA ALA A 49 -1.27 -4.57 -26.74
C ALA A 49 -1.95 -4.85 -25.40
N LYS A 50 -3.24 -5.19 -25.44
CA LYS A 50 -3.92 -5.69 -24.25
C LYS A 50 -3.23 -6.99 -23.89
N ASP A 51 -2.37 -6.92 -22.88
CA ASP A 51 -1.76 -8.09 -22.28
C ASP A 51 -2.90 -8.86 -21.59
N TYR A 52 -3.58 -9.70 -22.37
CA TYR A 52 -4.56 -10.64 -21.85
C TYR A 52 -3.77 -11.65 -21.04
N ARG A 53 -3.50 -11.31 -19.78
CA ARG A 53 -3.02 -12.28 -18.80
C ARG A 53 -4.09 -13.36 -18.72
N ASN A 54 -3.78 -14.54 -19.26
CA ASN A 54 -4.55 -15.75 -19.03
C ASN A 54 -4.83 -15.87 -17.52
N ALA A 55 -5.99 -16.47 -17.17
CA ALA A 55 -6.38 -16.66 -15.78
C ALA A 55 -5.18 -17.20 -14.99
N THR A 56 -4.65 -16.37 -14.08
CA THR A 56 -3.54 -16.74 -13.22
C THR A 56 -4.05 -17.80 -12.26
N LEU A 57 -3.77 -19.06 -12.58
CA LEU A 57 -3.99 -20.18 -11.68
C LEU A 57 -2.85 -20.18 -10.66
N PHE A 58 -3.19 -19.81 -9.44
CA PHE A 58 -2.28 -19.94 -8.31
C PHE A 58 -2.35 -21.37 -7.79
N ASN A 59 -1.18 -21.99 -7.62
CA ASN A 59 -1.11 -23.28 -6.95
C ASN A 59 -1.54 -23.12 -5.48
N PRO A 60 -2.23 -24.12 -4.90
CA PRO A 60 -2.58 -24.10 -3.49
C PRO A 60 -1.31 -24.02 -2.65
N LEU A 61 -1.31 -23.13 -1.66
CA LEU A 61 -0.18 -23.00 -0.74
C LEU A 61 -0.15 -24.25 0.16
N PRO A 62 0.95 -25.02 0.20
CA PRO A 62 1.02 -26.20 1.04
C PRO A 62 0.97 -25.79 2.52
N LEU A 63 -0.10 -26.16 3.22
CA LEU A 63 -0.32 -25.78 4.63
C LEU A 63 0.56 -26.56 5.62
N LYS A 64 1.16 -27.67 5.17
CA LYS A 64 1.97 -28.57 6.01
C LYS A 64 3.47 -28.29 5.92
N GLU A 65 3.89 -27.49 4.95
CA GLU A 65 5.30 -27.26 4.67
C GLU A 65 5.62 -25.79 4.90
N LEU A 66 6.74 -25.54 5.59
CA LEU A 66 7.23 -24.18 5.75
C LEU A 66 7.76 -23.66 4.40
N PRO A 67 7.56 -22.37 4.09
CA PRO A 67 8.16 -21.75 2.91
C PRO A 67 9.67 -21.96 2.86
N GLY A 68 10.21 -22.21 1.67
CA GLY A 68 11.64 -22.52 1.50
C GLY A 68 12.60 -21.49 2.11
N PHE A 69 12.21 -20.22 2.14
CA PHE A 69 13.02 -19.15 2.75
C PHE A 69 13.18 -19.28 4.28
N LEU A 70 12.24 -19.93 4.97
CA LEU A 70 12.36 -20.24 6.40
C LEU A 70 13.11 -21.55 6.66
N THR A 71 13.03 -22.49 5.71
CA THR A 71 13.69 -23.81 5.81
C THR A 71 15.19 -23.74 5.53
N ASP A 72 15.64 -22.81 4.68
CA ASP A 72 17.06 -22.69 4.25
C ASP A 72 18.04 -22.39 5.41
N ARG A 73 17.57 -21.96 6.61
CA ARG A 73 18.38 -21.64 7.83
C ARG A 73 19.58 -20.70 7.63
N LYS A 74 19.78 -20.21 6.41
CA LYS A 74 20.86 -19.33 5.97
C LYS A 74 20.74 -17.93 6.57
N HIS A 75 19.50 -17.49 6.76
CA HIS A 75 19.18 -16.18 7.31
C HIS A 75 18.49 -16.35 8.66
N GLU A 76 18.85 -15.50 9.61
CA GLU A 76 18.17 -15.40 10.90
C GLU A 76 17.06 -14.37 10.77
N TYR A 77 15.83 -14.79 11.07
CA TYR A 77 14.67 -13.90 11.08
C TYR A 77 14.27 -13.57 12.52
N ILE A 78 13.72 -12.38 12.74
CA ILE A 78 13.26 -11.95 14.05
C ILE A 78 11.73 -12.04 14.12
N LEU A 79 11.24 -12.71 15.15
CA LEU A 79 9.85 -12.70 15.56
C LEU A 79 9.70 -11.70 16.71
N VAL A 80 8.83 -10.72 16.52
CA VAL A 80 8.65 -9.60 17.42
C VAL A 80 7.35 -9.76 18.21
N TYR A 81 7.36 -9.33 19.47
CA TYR A 81 6.15 -9.24 20.29
C TYR A 81 6.07 -7.90 21.03
N VAL A 82 4.84 -7.41 21.19
CA VAL A 82 4.51 -6.16 21.89
C VAL A 82 3.22 -6.37 22.70
N PRO A 83 3.15 -5.97 23.99
CA PRO A 83 4.20 -5.32 24.78
C PRO A 83 5.22 -6.31 25.38
N SER A 84 6.44 -5.82 25.66
CA SER A 84 7.54 -6.62 26.21
C SER A 84 7.35 -7.04 27.67
N GLU A 85 6.49 -6.31 28.37
CA GLU A 85 6.11 -6.42 29.77
C GLU A 85 5.21 -7.65 30.02
N SER A 86 4.60 -8.20 28.96
CA SER A 86 3.76 -9.39 29.03
C SER A 86 4.59 -10.66 28.85
N ASP A 87 4.71 -11.46 29.91
CA ASP A 87 5.33 -12.79 29.87
C ASP A 87 4.49 -13.74 29.00
N VAL A 88 3.18 -13.51 28.93
CA VAL A 88 2.28 -14.31 28.09
C VAL A 88 2.54 -14.06 26.60
N ALA A 89 2.71 -12.80 26.20
CA ALA A 89 3.07 -12.46 24.81
C ALA A 89 4.44 -13.05 24.42
N LYS A 90 5.41 -13.01 25.33
CA LYS A 90 6.72 -13.64 25.15
C LYS A 90 6.60 -15.15 24.97
N ASN A 91 5.89 -15.84 25.87
CA ASN A 91 5.76 -17.29 25.85
C ASN A 91 5.08 -17.79 24.56
N ILE A 92 4.03 -17.10 24.08
CA ILE A 92 3.41 -17.43 22.79
C ILE A 92 4.42 -17.32 21.65
N THR A 93 5.17 -16.23 21.63
CA THR A 93 6.14 -15.96 20.58
C THR A 93 7.26 -16.99 20.58
N GLU A 94 7.68 -17.45 21.77
CA GLU A 94 8.61 -18.57 21.92
C GLU A 94 8.01 -19.91 21.49
N MET A 95 6.74 -20.19 21.79
CA MET A 95 6.04 -21.38 21.29
C MET A 95 5.97 -21.40 19.76
N VAL A 96 5.62 -20.27 19.12
CA VAL A 96 5.59 -20.14 17.65
C VAL A 96 6.97 -20.38 17.07
N LYS A 97 8.03 -19.83 17.68
CA LYS A 97 9.41 -20.09 17.27
C LYS A 97 9.73 -21.60 17.30
N ASN A 98 9.34 -22.29 18.36
CA ASN A 98 9.62 -23.72 18.53
C ASN A 98 8.83 -24.58 17.54
N ASP A 99 7.58 -24.24 17.28
CA ASP A 99 6.69 -24.96 16.34
C ASP A 99 7.17 -24.85 14.89
N LEU A 100 7.60 -23.66 14.48
CA LEU A 100 8.11 -23.41 13.12
C LEU A 100 9.45 -24.12 12.84
N ASN A 101 10.22 -24.52 13.87
CA ASN A 101 11.53 -25.18 13.76
C ASN A 101 12.52 -24.50 12.77
N ALA A 102 12.38 -23.18 12.60
CA ALA A 102 13.20 -22.32 11.74
C ALA A 102 14.23 -21.54 12.56
N ARG A 103 15.21 -20.92 11.89
CA ARG A 103 16.23 -20.08 12.55
C ARG A 103 15.63 -18.72 12.93
N LEU A 104 14.89 -18.70 14.03
CA LEU A 104 14.16 -17.53 14.53
C LEU A 104 14.75 -17.00 15.85
N LYS A 105 14.83 -15.67 15.96
CA LYS A 105 15.16 -14.95 17.19
C LYS A 105 13.93 -14.22 17.69
N VAL A 106 13.64 -14.30 18.98
CA VAL A 106 12.50 -13.60 19.59
C VAL A 106 12.99 -12.26 20.16
N ARG A 107 12.22 -11.18 19.95
CA ARG A 107 12.54 -9.85 20.49
C ARG A 107 11.26 -9.12 20.92
N GLY A 108 11.25 -8.62 22.16
CA GLY A 108 10.15 -7.80 22.67
C GLY A 108 10.42 -6.31 22.51
N PHE A 109 9.35 -5.51 22.34
CA PHE A 109 9.38 -4.05 22.48
C PHE A 109 8.26 -3.59 23.41
N SER A 110 8.50 -2.52 24.15
CA SER A 110 7.53 -1.97 25.11
C SER A 110 6.29 -1.40 24.40
N SER A 111 6.47 -0.71 23.28
CA SER A 111 5.35 -0.13 22.50
C SER A 111 5.48 -0.36 21.00
N GLU A 112 4.38 -0.16 20.28
CA GLU A 112 4.34 -0.21 18.81
C GLU A 112 5.26 0.86 18.21
N GLU A 113 5.29 2.07 18.78
CA GLU A 113 6.14 3.16 18.31
C GLU A 113 7.65 2.88 18.49
N ASP A 114 8.02 2.12 19.52
CA ASP A 114 9.41 1.70 19.73
C ASP A 114 9.82 0.63 18.70
N PHE A 115 8.91 -0.28 18.37
CA PHE A 115 9.10 -1.23 17.28
C PHE A 115 9.21 -0.53 15.92
N GLU A 116 8.32 0.43 15.62
CA GLU A 116 8.36 1.22 14.39
C GLU A 116 9.67 2.01 14.24
N ARG A 117 10.12 2.65 15.33
CA ARG A 117 11.42 3.35 15.32
C ARG A 117 12.59 2.41 15.09
N TYR A 118 12.53 1.19 15.63
CA TYR A 118 13.57 0.18 15.41
C TYR A 118 13.69 -0.22 13.94
N ILE A 119 12.56 -0.47 13.26
CA ILE A 119 12.57 -0.87 11.83
C ILE A 119 12.94 0.29 10.90
N MET A 120 12.47 1.51 11.18
CA MET A 120 12.74 2.66 10.31
C MET A 120 14.19 3.16 10.43
N PHE A 121 14.70 3.28 11.65
CA PHE A 121 15.90 4.08 11.91
C PHE A 121 17.08 3.27 12.42
N VAL A 122 16.84 2.19 13.18
CA VAL A 122 17.91 1.52 13.92
C VAL A 122 18.52 0.36 13.13
N ASN A 123 17.71 -0.48 12.47
CA ASN A 123 18.24 -1.72 11.91
C ASN A 123 17.62 -2.13 10.57
N LYS A 124 18.15 -1.55 9.48
CA LYS A 124 17.75 -1.88 8.10
C LYS A 124 18.25 -3.23 7.59
N THR A 125 19.15 -3.88 8.32
CA THR A 125 19.73 -5.18 7.94
C THR A 125 19.02 -6.36 8.57
N THR A 126 18.16 -6.11 9.56
CA THR A 126 17.42 -7.16 10.26
C THR A 126 16.19 -7.54 9.46
N ARG A 127 16.03 -8.84 9.23
CA ARG A 127 14.81 -9.38 8.63
C ARG A 127 13.81 -9.70 9.73
N VAL A 128 12.81 -8.85 9.87
CA VAL A 128 11.66 -9.12 10.74
C VAL A 128 10.71 -10.03 9.96
N LEU A 129 10.30 -11.16 10.53
CA LEU A 129 9.33 -12.07 9.91
C LEU A 129 7.90 -11.63 10.22
N ALA A 130 7.64 -11.37 11.49
CA ALA A 130 6.34 -10.94 11.97
C ALA A 130 6.48 -10.22 13.30
N ALA A 131 5.53 -9.34 13.60
CA ALA A 131 5.30 -8.77 14.91
C ALA A 131 3.88 -9.12 15.39
N ILE A 132 3.79 -9.67 16.59
CA ILE A 132 2.54 -10.01 17.27
C ILE A 132 2.25 -8.88 18.26
N ILE A 133 1.21 -8.10 18.01
CA ILE A 133 0.88 -6.90 18.81
C ILE A 133 -0.47 -7.10 19.48
N PHE A 134 -0.44 -7.10 20.81
CA PHE A 134 -1.64 -7.13 21.63
C PHE A 134 -2.03 -5.71 22.02
N ASP A 135 -3.23 -5.31 21.65
CA ASP A 135 -3.84 -4.06 22.08
C ASP A 135 -4.48 -4.25 23.44
N HIS A 136 -3.64 -4.26 24.46
CA HIS A 136 -4.06 -4.42 25.84
C HIS A 136 -3.01 -3.86 26.79
N ASP A 137 -3.45 -3.03 27.72
CA ASP A 137 -2.61 -2.50 28.79
C ASP A 137 -2.50 -3.55 29.90
N PHE A 138 -1.49 -4.42 29.79
CA PHE A 138 -1.19 -5.42 30.81
C PHE A 138 -0.78 -4.74 32.11
N GLN A 139 -1.57 -4.92 33.16
CA GLN A 139 -1.29 -4.42 34.51
C GLN A 139 -0.25 -5.30 35.23
N ASN A 140 -0.16 -6.58 34.84
CA ASN A 140 0.81 -7.54 35.35
C ASN A 140 1.39 -8.40 34.23
N SER A 141 2.62 -8.86 34.37
CA SER A 141 3.29 -9.66 33.32
C SER A 141 2.60 -10.99 33.02
N ASN A 142 1.94 -11.58 34.03
CA ASN A 142 1.20 -12.85 33.94
C ASN A 142 -0.30 -12.68 33.68
N GLU A 143 -0.75 -11.47 33.34
CA GLU A 143 -2.15 -11.23 33.01
C GLU A 143 -2.55 -11.98 31.73
N ARG A 144 -3.77 -12.51 31.72
CA ARG A 144 -4.29 -13.29 30.59
C ARG A 144 -4.43 -12.40 29.36
N LEU A 145 -4.28 -13.01 28.19
CA LEU A 145 -4.41 -12.28 26.93
C LEU A 145 -5.82 -11.73 26.74
N PRO A 146 -5.93 -10.56 26.10
CA PRO A 146 -7.21 -10.08 25.60
C PRO A 146 -7.77 -11.08 24.58
N LEU A 147 -9.10 -11.22 24.54
CA LEU A 147 -9.78 -12.03 23.53
C LEU A 147 -9.68 -11.45 22.11
N LYS A 148 -9.19 -10.21 21.98
CA LYS A 148 -9.06 -9.49 20.71
C LYS A 148 -7.61 -9.10 20.49
N VAL A 149 -7.09 -9.50 19.33
CA VAL A 149 -5.81 -9.00 18.79
C VAL A 149 -6.16 -7.84 17.86
N ARG A 150 -5.58 -6.65 18.07
CA ARG A 150 -5.85 -5.48 17.21
C ARG A 150 -5.21 -5.63 15.85
N SER A 151 -3.97 -6.09 15.78
CA SER A 151 -3.24 -6.19 14.50
C SER A 151 -2.12 -7.23 14.57
N VAL A 152 -1.95 -7.96 13.47
CA VAL A 152 -0.80 -8.84 13.24
C VAL A 152 -0.02 -8.26 12.07
N TYR A 153 1.21 -7.82 12.33
CA TYR A 153 2.06 -7.25 11.28
C TYR A 153 2.99 -8.33 10.75
N LEU A 154 2.86 -8.65 9.47
CA LEU A 154 3.77 -9.54 8.77
C LEU A 154 4.68 -8.67 7.91
N SER A 155 5.96 -8.59 8.27
CA SER A 155 6.97 -7.95 7.44
C SER A 155 7.55 -9.04 6.56
N CYS A 156 7.24 -8.99 5.26
CA CYS A 156 7.78 -9.92 4.28
C CYS A 156 8.76 -9.14 3.41
N ASP A 157 9.98 -8.94 3.93
CA ASP A 157 11.10 -8.53 3.08
C ASP A 157 11.56 -9.77 2.29
N ILE A 158 11.06 -9.89 1.05
CA ILE A 158 11.55 -10.83 0.03
C ILE A 158 12.55 -10.10 -0.85
#